data_AF-A0A1F4CY41-F1
#
_entry.id   AF-A0A1F4CY41-F1
#
_cell.length_a   1.000
_cell.length_b   1.000
_cell.length_c   1.000
_cell.angle_alpha   90.00
_cell.angle_beta   90.00
_cell.angle_gamma   90.00
#
_symmetry.space_group_name_H-M   'P 1'
#
loop_
_entity.id
_entity.type
_entity.pdbx_description
1 polymer ?
#
loop_
_entity_poly.entity_id
_entity_poly.type
_entity_poly.pdbx_seq_one_letter_code
_entity_poly.pdbx_strand_id
1 'polypeptide(L)'
;MAALEWGADGVRVNVLHPDAVFDTGIWTDEVLASRAAHYGMSIGEYKRKNVLRTEITSRDVAELAAEMCGPLFAKTTGAQLPVDGGNERVI
;
A
#
# COMPACT_ATOMS: atom_id res chain seq x y z
N MET A 1 -7.14 -21.26 -0.15
CA MET A 1 -6.41 -20.02 0.15
C MET A 1 -4.99 -20.43 0.45
N ALA A 2 -3.98 -19.86 -0.23
CA ALA A 2 -2.59 -20.31 -0.11
C ALA A 2 -2.07 -20.37 1.35
N ALA A 3 -2.53 -19.46 2.21
CA ALA A 3 -2.22 -19.50 3.65
C ALA A 3 -2.71 -20.78 4.36
N LEU A 4 -3.88 -21.30 3.99
CA LEU A 4 -4.44 -22.55 4.55
C LEU A 4 -3.72 -23.78 3.99
N GLU A 5 -3.41 -23.75 2.68
CA GLU A 5 -2.77 -24.86 1.98
C GLU A 5 -1.32 -25.09 2.43
N TRP A 6 -0.56 -24.02 2.68
CA TRP A 6 0.88 -24.13 3.01
C TRP A 6 1.21 -23.88 4.48
N GLY A 7 0.20 -23.62 5.32
CA GLY A 7 0.41 -23.39 6.75
C GLY A 7 1.03 -24.59 7.48
N ALA A 8 0.68 -25.83 7.06
CA ALA A 8 1.26 -27.06 7.62
C ALA A 8 2.77 -27.20 7.34
N ASP A 9 3.24 -26.60 6.25
CA ASP A 9 4.66 -26.57 5.86
C ASP A 9 5.41 -25.39 6.52
N GLY A 10 4.75 -24.63 7.39
CA GLY A 10 5.33 -23.46 8.06
C GLY A 10 5.47 -22.23 7.15
N VAL A 11 4.87 -22.24 5.96
CA VAL A 11 4.89 -21.09 5.04
C VAL A 11 3.79 -20.11 5.42
N ARG A 12 4.16 -18.83 5.52
CA ARG A 12 3.23 -17.73 5.80
C ARG A 12 2.90 -17.01 4.50
N VAL A 13 1.62 -16.71 4.29
CA VAL A 13 1.15 -15.96 3.13
C VAL A 13 0.28 -14.81 3.60
N ASN A 14 0.67 -13.59 3.29
CA ASN A 14 -0.09 -12.38 3.62
C ASN A 14 -0.17 -11.48 2.38
N VAL A 15 -1.04 -10.48 2.42
CA VAL A 15 -1.31 -9.58 1.30
C VAL A 15 -1.19 -8.14 1.78
N LEU A 16 -0.55 -7.31 0.96
CA LEU A 16 -0.52 -5.87 1.10
C LEU A 16 -1.48 -5.24 0.09
N HIS A 17 -2.19 -4.19 0.51
CA HIS A 17 -3.03 -3.37 -0.36
C HIS A 17 -2.51 -1.92 -0.41
N PRO A 18 -1.49 -1.64 -1.24
CA PRO A 18 -1.03 -0.27 -1.45
C PRO A 18 -2.04 0.54 -2.28
N ASP A 19 -2.18 1.83 -1.94
CA ASP A 19 -2.89 2.82 -2.75
C ASP A 19 -2.04 4.10 -2.84
N ALA A 20 -2.29 4.90 -3.88
CA ALA A 20 -1.64 6.21 -4.05
C ALA A 20 -0.09 6.19 -4.04
N VAL A 21 0.52 5.11 -4.56
CA VAL A 21 1.99 4.96 -4.69
C VAL A 21 2.44 5.50 -6.05
N PHE A 22 2.94 6.73 -6.05
CA PHE A 22 3.20 7.50 -7.27
C PHE A 22 4.66 7.51 -7.74
N ASP A 23 5.59 6.99 -6.95
CA ASP A 23 7.02 6.88 -7.28
C ASP A 23 7.36 5.57 -8.02
N THR A 24 6.47 5.13 -8.92
CA THR A 24 6.66 3.94 -9.76
C THR A 24 6.75 4.33 -11.23
N GLY A 25 7.27 3.43 -12.07
CA GLY A 25 7.48 3.70 -13.51
C GLY A 25 6.20 3.94 -14.33
N ILE A 26 5.01 3.80 -13.73
CA ILE A 26 3.71 4.01 -14.38
C ILE A 26 3.31 5.50 -14.35
N TRP A 27 3.80 6.27 -13.38
CA TRP A 27 3.36 7.64 -13.12
C TRP A 27 4.35 8.65 -13.68
N THR A 28 3.99 9.25 -14.81
CA THR A 28 4.68 10.45 -15.30
C THR A 28 4.11 11.71 -14.65
N ASP A 29 4.90 12.78 -14.64
CA ASP A 29 4.45 14.09 -14.13
C ASP A 29 3.17 14.57 -14.83
N GLU A 30 3.04 14.31 -16.13
CA GLU A 30 1.87 14.69 -16.91
C GLU A 30 0.61 13.90 -16.52
N VAL A 31 0.74 12.59 -16.28
CA VAL A 31 -0.37 11.76 -15.78
C VAL A 31 -0.79 12.22 -14.39
N LEU A 32 0.16 12.47 -13.49
CA LEU A 32 -0.10 12.98 -12.14
C LEU A 32 -0.82 14.34 -12.18
N ALA A 33 -0.35 15.27 -13.00
CA ALA A 33 -0.96 16.58 -13.18
C ALA A 33 -2.39 16.46 -13.70
N SER A 34 -2.62 15.62 -14.72
CA SER A 34 -3.94 15.38 -15.30
C SER A 34 -4.93 14.80 -14.28
N ARG A 35 -4.49 13.81 -13.48
CA ARG A 35 -5.32 13.21 -12.43
C ARG A 35 -5.63 14.19 -11.30
N ALA A 36 -4.64 14.94 -10.83
CA ALA A 36 -4.84 15.95 -9.79
C ALA A 36 -5.84 17.02 -10.26
N ALA A 37 -5.67 17.53 -11.49
CA ALA A 37 -6.58 18.51 -12.09
C ALA A 37 -8.01 17.97 -12.25
N HIS A 38 -8.18 16.68 -12.61
CA HIS A 38 -9.50 16.04 -12.67
C HIS A 38 -10.25 16.08 -11.33
N TYR A 39 -9.52 16.03 -10.22
CA TYR A 39 -10.08 16.18 -8.87
C TYR A 39 -10.11 17.62 -8.36
N GLY A 40 -9.70 18.60 -9.15
CA GLY A 40 -9.60 20.00 -8.73
C GLY A 40 -8.56 20.24 -7.63
N MET A 41 -7.50 19.43 -7.61
CA MET A 41 -6.46 19.44 -6.58
C MET A 41 -5.09 19.79 -7.17
N SER A 42 -4.20 20.34 -6.34
CA SER A 42 -2.77 20.33 -6.64
C SER A 42 -2.22 18.90 -6.60
N ILE A 43 -1.07 18.66 -7.23
CA ILE A 43 -0.39 17.34 -7.19
C ILE A 43 -0.11 16.93 -5.73
N GLY A 44 0.35 17.86 -4.88
CA GLY A 44 0.64 17.57 -3.48
C GLY A 44 -0.60 17.15 -2.68
N GLU A 45 -1.73 17.82 -2.89
CA GLU A 45 -3.01 17.44 -2.26
C GLU A 45 -3.50 16.09 -2.77
N TYR A 46 -3.37 15.84 -4.08
CA TYR A 46 -3.73 14.56 -4.68
C TYR A 46 -2.89 13.40 -4.13
N LYS A 47 -1.58 13.59 -3.97
CA LYS A 47 -0.67 12.59 -3.37
C LYS A 47 -0.98 12.28 -1.90
N ARG A 48 -1.60 13.22 -1.18
CA ARG A 48 -1.94 13.11 0.25
C ARG A 48 -3.44 13.00 0.48
N LYS A 49 -4.17 12.49 -0.53
CA LYS A 49 -5.62 12.30 -0.49
C LYS A 49 -5.99 11.02 0.30
N ASN A 50 -5.54 10.96 1.55
CA ASN A 50 -5.86 9.93 2.52
C ASN A 50 -6.10 10.57 3.89
N VAL A 51 -6.65 9.79 4.82
CA VAL A 51 -7.04 10.25 6.17
C VAL A 51 -5.84 10.84 6.93
N LEU A 52 -4.67 10.21 6.81
CA LEU A 52 -3.44 10.67 7.48
C LEU A 52 -2.77 11.89 6.81
N ARG A 53 -3.26 12.33 5.65
CA ARG A 53 -2.69 13.45 4.86
C ARG A 53 -1.19 13.27 4.59
N THR A 54 -0.75 12.04 4.34
CA THR A 54 0.66 11.69 4.08
C THR A 54 0.84 11.13 2.68
N GLU A 55 2.04 11.26 2.12
CA GLU A 55 2.39 10.54 0.89
C GLU A 55 2.71 9.09 1.23
N ILE A 56 2.37 8.18 0.31
CA ILE A 56 2.77 6.77 0.37
C ILE A 56 3.74 6.52 -0.78
N THR A 57 4.88 5.92 -0.46
CA THR A 57 5.95 5.65 -1.41
C THR A 57 6.16 4.16 -1.59
N SER A 58 6.83 3.79 -2.68
CA SER A 58 7.27 2.41 -2.93
C SER A 58 8.16 1.89 -1.79
N ARG A 59 8.91 2.79 -1.13
CA ARG A 59 9.71 2.48 0.05
C ARG A 59 8.84 2.06 1.22
N ASP A 60 7.75 2.76 1.50
CA ASP A 60 6.85 2.41 2.61
C ASP A 60 6.23 1.01 2.42
N VAL A 61 5.83 0.69 1.19
CA VAL A 61 5.34 -0.66 0.84
C VAL A 61 6.43 -1.70 1.02
N ALA A 62 7.66 -1.41 0.58
CA ALA A 62 8.78 -2.33 0.68
C ALA A 62 9.21 -2.59 2.14
N GLU A 63 9.26 -1.56 2.97
CA GLU A 63 9.58 -1.67 4.41
C GLU A 63 8.54 -2.58 5.10
N LEU A 64 7.24 -2.37 4.87
CA LEU A 64 6.24 -3.24 5.47
C LEU A 64 6.31 -4.68 4.94
N ALA A 65 6.55 -4.87 3.64
CA ALA A 65 6.76 -6.21 3.08
C ALA A 65 7.95 -6.93 3.73
N ALA A 66 9.05 -6.22 3.98
CA ALA A 66 10.22 -6.74 4.67
C ALA A 66 9.91 -7.06 6.15
N GLU A 67 9.22 -6.16 6.85
CA GLU A 67 8.82 -6.36 8.26
C GLU A 67 7.89 -7.58 8.43
N MET A 68 7.01 -7.83 7.46
CA MET A 68 6.16 -9.04 7.46
C MET A 68 6.95 -10.35 7.35
N CYS A 69 8.21 -10.31 6.89
CA CYS A 69 9.13 -11.44 6.93
C CYS A 69 9.81 -11.60 8.30
N GLY A 70 9.77 -10.57 9.15
CA GLY A 70 10.43 -10.51 10.45
C GLY A 70 9.69 -11.24 11.59
N PRO A 71 10.31 -11.27 12.79
CA PRO A 71 9.82 -12.04 13.93
C PRO A 71 8.49 -11.51 14.48
N LEU A 72 8.19 -10.22 14.33
CA LEU A 72 6.92 -9.63 14.77
C LEU A 72 5.71 -10.25 14.05
N PHE A 73 5.91 -10.69 12.81
CA PHE A 73 4.88 -11.33 11.99
C PHE A 73 5.03 -12.87 11.93
N ALA A 74 5.88 -13.47 12.76
CA ALA A 74 6.18 -14.90 12.73
C ALA A 74 4.95 -15.80 12.99
N LYS A 75 3.89 -15.26 13.60
CA LYS A 75 2.62 -15.95 13.88
C LYS A 75 1.44 -15.39 13.08
N THR A 76 1.73 -14.63 12.01
CA THR A 76 0.72 -14.00 11.16
C THR A 76 0.74 -14.61 9.76
N THR A 77 -0.39 -15.22 9.38
CA THR A 77 -0.66 -15.73 8.03
C THR A 77 -2.13 -15.45 7.68
N GLY A 78 -2.44 -15.27 6.39
CA GLY A 78 -3.75 -14.90 5.90
C GLY A 78 -4.15 -13.44 6.16
N ALA A 79 -3.22 -12.59 6.63
CA ALA A 79 -3.51 -11.17 6.87
C ALA A 79 -3.62 -10.39 5.57
N GLN A 80 -4.52 -9.40 5.57
CA GLN A 80 -4.73 -8.41 4.52
C GLN A 80 -4.46 -7.04 5.15
N LEU A 81 -3.44 -6.31 4.68
CA LEU A 81 -2.99 -5.08 5.35
C LEU A 81 -2.89 -3.91 4.34
N PRO A 82 -3.66 -2.82 4.53
CA PRO A 82 -3.55 -1.65 3.69
C PRO A 82 -2.27 -0.86 3.94
N VAL A 83 -1.74 -0.26 2.88
CA VAL A 83 -0.62 0.70 2.91
C VAL A 83 -1.04 1.92 2.08
N ASP A 84 -1.97 2.70 2.63
CA ASP A 84 -2.69 3.74 1.88
C ASP A 84 -2.91 5.04 2.65
N GLY A 85 -2.50 5.11 3.92
CA GLY A 85 -2.77 6.25 4.81
C GLY A 85 -4.25 6.41 5.18
N GLY A 86 -5.08 5.39 4.94
CA GLY A 86 -6.52 5.37 5.13
C GLY A 86 -7.28 5.96 3.95
N ASN A 87 -7.80 5.10 3.06
CA ASN A 87 -8.75 5.52 2.04
C ASN A 87 -10.18 5.60 2.63
N GLU A 88 -10.78 6.79 2.64
CA GLU A 88 -12.12 7.05 3.24
C GLU A 88 -13.24 6.13 2.71
N ARG A 89 -13.07 5.51 1.54
CA ARG A 89 -14.07 4.62 0.94
C ARG A 89 -13.91 3.15 1.32
N VAL A 90 -12.78 2.80 1.91
CA VAL A 90 -12.37 1.41 2.19
C VAL A 90 -12.37 1.12 3.68
N ILE A 91 -12.07 2.12 4.52
CA ILE A 91 -12.12 1.99 5.99
C ILE A 91 -13.55 1.91 6.54
#